data_AF-X1FTF1-F1
#
_entry.id   AF-X1FTF1-F1
#
_cell.length_a   1.000
_cell.length_b   1.000
_cell.length_c   1.000
_cell.angle_alpha   90.00
_cell.angle_beta   90.00
_cell.angle_gamma   90.00
#
_symmetry.space_group_name_H-M   'P 1'
#
loop_
_entity.id
_entity.type
_entity.pdbx_description
1 polymer ?
#
loop_
_entity_poly.entity_id
_entity_poly.type
_entity_poly.pdbx_seq_one_letter_code
_entity_poly.pdbx_strand_id
1 'polypeptide(L)'
;MELVFIYSELSDDDKEMYLDVLREAPILPFSNFVSRGDIPDRIDISRPRSYIDREVYRLVRQTSRDKSSRMIPLLGSAGTGKTHAYHSFKDKERENRKKIEETVEAEEIEASQLEPVDWTIVYVPSPPAAIRVLLHIYTCIIEECGPEILDIVSKKLVREKWGGKKGGLFQKPKIDEVIQMGIREFPGVFADCVKALVTYQLDKNKRGLAERWLLGEDLQDEELSELGINSVVEEDDVCLAMIKIITENLDRVLILYFDK
;
A
#
# COMPACT_ATOMS: atom_id res chain seq x y z
N MET A 1 42.67 -0.82 -21.59
CA MET A 1 43.89 -0.08 -21.98
C MET A 1 43.62 0.89 -23.13
N GLU A 2 42.54 0.72 -23.91
CA GLU A 2 42.14 1.65 -25.00
C GLU A 2 41.46 2.96 -24.52
N LEU A 3 40.71 2.95 -23.42
CA LEU A 3 40.03 4.16 -22.90
C LEU A 3 41.00 5.26 -22.41
N VAL A 4 42.20 4.89 -21.98
CA VAL A 4 43.22 5.85 -21.50
C VAL A 4 43.88 6.58 -22.68
N PHE A 5 44.01 5.91 -23.83
CA PHE A 5 44.60 6.49 -25.04
C PHE A 5 43.68 7.55 -25.69
N ILE A 6 42.36 7.34 -25.66
CA ILE A 6 41.39 8.28 -26.24
C ILE A 6 41.38 9.62 -25.48
N TYR A 7 41.56 9.60 -24.15
CA TYR A 7 41.51 10.83 -23.34
C TYR A 7 42.74 11.74 -23.51
N SER A 8 43.90 11.15 -23.81
CA SER A 8 45.15 11.90 -24.05
C SER A 8 45.21 12.58 -25.42
N GLU A 9 44.36 12.18 -26.36
CA GLU A 9 44.32 12.72 -27.73
C GLU A 9 43.27 13.83 -27.93
N LEU A 10 42.40 14.04 -26.94
CA LEU A 10 41.40 15.11 -26.98
C LEU A 10 42.06 16.47 -26.73
N SER A 11 41.66 17.47 -27.52
CA SER A 11 42.02 18.86 -27.25
C SER A 11 41.42 19.32 -25.92
N ASP A 12 42.01 20.35 -25.31
CA ASP A 12 41.50 20.83 -24.01
C ASP A 12 40.09 21.43 -24.14
N ASP A 13 39.76 22.02 -25.30
CA ASP A 13 38.42 22.49 -25.64
C ASP A 13 37.41 21.33 -25.76
N ASP A 14 37.82 20.19 -26.35
CA ASP A 14 36.94 19.01 -26.43
C ASP A 14 36.70 18.41 -25.05
N LYS A 15 37.74 18.37 -24.20
CA LYS A 15 37.59 17.90 -22.81
C LYS A 15 36.64 18.81 -22.03
N GLU A 16 36.76 20.11 -22.20
CA GLU A 16 35.90 21.10 -21.54
C GLU A 16 34.46 20.98 -22.04
N MET A 17 34.25 20.80 -23.35
CA MET A 17 32.94 20.50 -23.93
C MET A 17 32.34 19.19 -23.37
N TYR A 18 33.11 18.11 -23.27
CA TYR A 18 32.63 16.86 -22.66
C TYR A 18 32.27 17.04 -21.18
N LEU A 19 33.05 17.82 -20.44
CA LEU A 19 32.79 18.13 -19.03
C LEU A 19 31.54 19.00 -18.87
N ASP A 20 31.32 19.97 -19.76
CA ASP A 20 30.13 20.81 -19.76
C ASP A 20 28.89 20.01 -20.15
N VAL A 21 28.97 19.12 -21.14
CA VAL A 21 27.89 18.18 -21.47
C VAL A 21 27.56 17.25 -20.30
N LEU A 22 28.56 16.75 -19.57
CA LEU A 22 28.33 15.95 -18.35
C LEU A 22 27.72 16.81 -17.22
N ARG A 23 28.12 18.07 -17.09
CA ARG A 23 27.62 19.00 -16.07
C ARG A 23 26.18 19.45 -16.35
N GLU A 24 25.81 19.59 -17.63
CA GLU A 24 24.48 20.02 -18.08
C GLU A 24 23.53 18.84 -18.38
N ALA A 25 24.04 17.61 -18.48
CA ALA A 25 23.20 16.43 -18.68
C ALA A 25 22.28 16.24 -17.46
N PRO A 26 20.95 16.22 -17.66
CA PRO A 26 19.99 16.05 -16.55
C PRO A 26 20.08 14.67 -15.88
N ILE A 27 20.84 13.73 -16.46
CA ILE A 27 21.00 12.35 -15.98
C ILE A 27 22.45 11.92 -16.21
N LEU A 28 23.31 12.15 -15.22
CA LEU A 28 24.61 11.49 -15.16
C LEU A 28 24.40 9.98 -14.92
N PRO A 29 25.16 9.07 -15.54
CA PRO A 29 25.08 7.63 -15.25
C PRO A 29 25.40 7.26 -13.78
N PHE A 30 25.84 8.24 -12.97
CA PHE A 30 26.05 8.15 -11.52
C PHE A 30 25.25 9.20 -10.72
N SER A 31 24.23 9.84 -11.31
CA SER A 31 23.44 10.89 -10.62
C SER A 31 22.77 10.36 -9.35
N ASN A 32 22.47 9.06 -9.31
CA ASN A 32 21.98 8.37 -8.12
C ASN A 32 23.01 7.31 -7.67
N PHE A 33 23.90 7.67 -6.75
CA PHE A 33 24.83 6.72 -6.12
C PHE A 33 24.09 5.67 -5.27
N VAL A 34 22.86 5.98 -4.84
CA VAL A 34 21.96 5.11 -4.08
C VAL A 34 20.52 5.39 -4.53
N SER A 35 19.77 4.32 -4.82
CA SER A 35 18.33 4.35 -5.04
C SER A 35 17.60 4.99 -3.86
N ARG A 36 16.58 5.81 -4.12
CA ARG A 36 15.75 6.43 -3.07
C ARG A 36 14.30 5.97 -3.21
N GLY A 37 13.57 5.80 -2.11
CA GLY A 37 12.19 5.27 -2.15
C GLY A 37 11.23 6.16 -2.94
N ASP A 38 11.49 7.46 -2.98
CA ASP A 38 10.70 8.50 -3.62
C ASP A 38 11.05 8.73 -5.10
N ILE A 39 12.22 8.26 -5.58
CA ILE A 39 12.70 8.48 -6.94
C ILE A 39 12.78 7.15 -7.69
N PRO A 40 12.01 6.95 -8.79
CA PRO A 40 12.04 5.71 -9.56
C PRO A 40 13.41 5.44 -10.18
N ASP A 41 13.87 4.19 -10.10
CA ASP A 41 15.04 3.73 -10.85
C ASP A 41 14.66 3.28 -12.26
N ARG A 42 15.42 3.73 -13.27
CA ARG A 42 15.14 3.43 -14.68
C ARG A 42 15.71 2.11 -15.17
N ILE A 43 16.69 1.54 -14.46
CA ILE A 43 17.45 0.37 -14.91
C ILE A 43 17.31 -0.73 -13.89
N ASP A 44 16.87 -1.90 -14.36
CA ASP A 44 16.60 -3.06 -13.53
C ASP A 44 17.71 -4.12 -13.64
N ILE A 45 18.33 -4.51 -12.52
CA ILE A 45 19.38 -5.55 -12.47
C ILE A 45 18.84 -6.81 -11.76
N SER A 46 18.18 -7.67 -12.53
CA SER A 46 17.37 -8.79 -11.98
C SER A 46 18.14 -10.03 -11.52
N ARG A 47 19.28 -10.35 -12.15
CA ARG A 47 20.00 -11.61 -11.87
C ARG A 47 20.35 -11.82 -10.38
N PRO A 48 20.92 -10.84 -9.65
CA PRO A 48 21.29 -11.03 -8.25
C PRO A 48 20.12 -11.30 -7.30
N ARG A 49 18.90 -10.88 -7.67
CA ARG A 49 17.69 -10.98 -6.82
C ARG A 49 16.71 -12.05 -7.25
N SER A 50 17.00 -12.80 -8.32
CA SER A 50 16.11 -13.81 -8.90
C SER A 50 15.50 -14.80 -7.89
N TYR A 51 16.25 -15.17 -6.85
CA TYR A 51 15.73 -16.00 -5.76
C TYR A 51 14.67 -15.25 -4.92
N ILE A 52 14.97 -14.02 -4.50
CA ILE A 52 14.07 -13.18 -3.69
C ILE A 52 12.78 -12.91 -4.46
N ASP A 53 12.89 -12.51 -5.73
CA ASP A 53 11.75 -12.25 -6.60
C ASP A 53 10.82 -13.47 -6.67
N ARG A 54 11.40 -14.66 -6.88
CA ARG A 54 10.63 -15.92 -6.92
C ARG A 54 9.89 -16.19 -5.61
N GLU A 55 10.54 -15.98 -4.46
CA GLU A 55 9.91 -16.22 -3.16
C GLU A 55 8.81 -15.19 -2.87
N VAL A 56 9.02 -13.92 -3.20
CA VAL A 56 8.00 -12.86 -3.06
C VAL A 56 6.77 -13.20 -3.90
N TYR A 57 6.93 -13.53 -5.19
CA TYR A 57 5.81 -13.89 -6.06
C TYR A 57 5.14 -15.21 -5.68
N ARG A 58 5.87 -16.14 -5.04
CA ARG A 58 5.28 -17.34 -4.46
C ARG A 58 4.38 -16.99 -3.27
N LEU A 59 4.85 -16.12 -2.38
CA LEU A 59 4.09 -15.67 -1.21
C LEU A 59 2.83 -14.89 -1.62
N VAL A 60 2.93 -14.00 -2.61
CA VAL A 60 1.75 -13.28 -3.16
C VAL A 60 0.65 -14.25 -3.58
N ARG A 61 1.02 -15.30 -4.33
CA ARG A 61 0.08 -16.32 -4.79
C ARG A 61 -0.49 -17.15 -3.64
N GLN A 62 0.30 -17.45 -2.62
CA GLN A 62 -0.19 -18.16 -1.43
C GLN A 62 -1.21 -17.30 -0.67
N THR A 63 -0.89 -16.03 -0.43
CA THR A 63 -1.79 -15.07 0.26
C THR A 63 -3.09 -14.87 -0.48
N SER A 64 -3.07 -14.78 -1.80
CA SER A 64 -4.31 -14.67 -2.56
C SER A 64 -5.22 -15.90 -2.41
N ARG A 65 -4.64 -17.10 -2.27
CA ARG A 65 -5.37 -18.36 -2.15
C ARG A 65 -5.94 -18.61 -0.77
N ASP A 66 -5.15 -18.41 0.28
CA ASP A 66 -5.58 -18.70 1.65
C ASP A 66 -6.15 -17.48 2.38
N LYS A 67 -6.10 -16.30 1.76
CA LYS A 67 -6.58 -15.03 2.32
C LYS A 67 -5.96 -14.67 3.67
N SER A 68 -4.81 -15.27 4.01
CA SER A 68 -4.10 -14.97 5.25
C SER A 68 -3.21 -13.74 5.07
N SER A 69 -3.35 -12.75 5.95
CA SER A 69 -2.47 -11.57 5.95
C SER A 69 -1.02 -11.99 6.20
N ARG A 70 -0.11 -11.59 5.32
CA ARG A 70 1.33 -11.84 5.46
C ARG A 70 2.11 -10.54 5.40
N MET A 71 3.05 -10.38 6.32
CA MET A 71 4.04 -9.30 6.29
C MET A 71 5.38 -9.86 5.82
N ILE A 72 6.01 -9.22 4.83
CA ILE A 72 7.28 -9.67 4.24
C ILE A 72 8.36 -8.62 4.56
N PRO A 73 9.04 -8.70 5.71
CA PRO A 73 10.15 -7.79 6.01
C PRO A 73 11.34 -8.12 5.10
N LEU A 74 11.84 -7.12 4.36
CA LEU A 74 13.06 -7.25 3.56
C LEU A 74 14.22 -6.56 4.28
N LEU A 75 15.09 -7.37 4.87
CA LEU A 75 16.23 -6.91 5.66
C LEU A 75 17.52 -7.02 4.83
N GLY A 76 18.32 -5.96 4.83
CA GLY A 76 19.63 -5.94 4.17
C GLY A 76 20.45 -4.76 4.65
N SER A 77 21.78 -4.83 4.52
CA SER A 77 22.65 -3.70 4.87
C SER A 77 22.48 -2.53 3.87
N ALA A 78 23.00 -1.36 4.21
CA ALA A 78 23.05 -0.25 3.26
C ALA A 78 23.80 -0.66 1.97
N GLY A 79 23.31 -0.24 0.81
CA GLY A 79 23.93 -0.52 -0.48
C GLY A 79 23.67 -1.92 -1.07
N THR A 80 22.85 -2.77 -0.43
CA THR A 80 22.54 -4.13 -0.97
C THR A 80 21.47 -4.14 -2.07
N GLY A 81 21.06 -2.97 -2.58
CA GLY A 81 20.02 -2.87 -3.61
C GLY A 81 18.59 -3.06 -3.10
N LYS A 82 18.32 -2.81 -1.81
CA LYS A 82 16.98 -2.85 -1.22
C LYS A 82 16.01 -1.93 -1.96
N THR A 83 16.31 -0.64 -1.96
CA THR A 83 15.46 0.37 -2.58
C THR A 83 15.33 0.16 -4.09
N HIS A 84 16.36 -0.39 -4.74
CA HIS A 84 16.29 -0.85 -6.13
C HIS A 84 15.30 -2.02 -6.32
N ALA A 85 15.33 -3.02 -5.44
CA ALA A 85 14.39 -4.13 -5.45
C ALA A 85 12.94 -3.66 -5.24
N TYR A 86 12.72 -2.67 -4.37
CA TYR A 86 11.41 -2.03 -4.21
C TYR A 86 10.88 -1.48 -5.54
N HIS A 87 11.67 -0.68 -6.27
CA HIS A 87 11.29 -0.13 -7.57
C HIS A 87 11.01 -1.23 -8.59
N SER A 88 11.83 -2.28 -8.61
CA SER A 88 11.59 -3.44 -9.48
C SER A 88 10.25 -4.13 -9.19
N PHE A 89 9.91 -4.31 -7.91
CA PHE A 89 8.61 -4.82 -7.52
C PHE A 89 7.49 -3.85 -7.91
N LYS A 90 7.70 -2.54 -7.79
CA LYS A 90 6.70 -1.54 -8.17
C LYS A 90 6.40 -1.53 -9.67
N ASP A 91 7.42 -1.69 -10.50
CA ASP A 91 7.24 -1.83 -11.94
C ASP A 91 6.48 -3.11 -12.28
N LYS A 92 6.79 -4.21 -11.58
CA LYS A 92 6.08 -5.49 -11.74
C LYS A 92 4.64 -5.43 -11.26
N GLU A 93 4.35 -4.70 -10.20
CA GLU A 93 2.98 -4.39 -9.76
C GLU A 93 2.21 -3.68 -10.89
N ARG A 94 2.80 -2.62 -11.47
CA ARG A 94 2.16 -1.84 -12.55
C ARG A 94 1.92 -2.69 -13.80
N GLU A 95 2.90 -3.48 -14.21
CA GLU A 95 2.76 -4.44 -15.32
C GLU A 95 1.64 -5.46 -15.05
N ASN A 96 1.57 -5.97 -13.81
CA ASN A 96 0.57 -6.96 -13.42
C ASN A 96 -0.85 -6.36 -13.39
N ARG A 97 -1.00 -5.12 -12.91
CA ARG A 97 -2.29 -4.42 -12.91
C ARG A 97 -2.84 -4.19 -14.32
N LYS A 98 -1.99 -3.76 -15.26
CA LYS A 98 -2.37 -3.63 -16.68
C LYS A 98 -2.86 -4.95 -17.27
N LYS A 99 -2.18 -6.05 -16.96
CA LYS A 99 -2.61 -7.40 -17.41
C LYS A 99 -3.97 -7.78 -16.84
N ILE A 100 -4.23 -7.48 -15.56
CA ILE A 100 -5.54 -7.74 -14.95
C ILE A 100 -6.63 -6.93 -15.68
N GLU A 101 -6.39 -5.63 -15.92
CA GLU A 101 -7.33 -4.75 -16.64
C GLU A 101 -7.62 -5.27 -18.06
N GLU A 102 -6.57 -5.63 -18.82
CA GLU A 102 -6.69 -6.20 -20.16
C GLU A 102 -7.43 -7.55 -20.17
N THR A 103 -7.25 -8.38 -19.12
CA THR A 103 -7.92 -9.68 -19.01
C THR A 103 -9.40 -9.53 -18.63
N VAL A 104 -9.75 -8.50 -17.86
CA VAL A 104 -11.16 -8.18 -17.54
C VAL A 104 -11.90 -7.65 -18.77
N GLU A 105 -11.22 -6.93 -19.66
CA GLU A 105 -11.80 -6.45 -20.93
C GLU A 105 -11.91 -7.55 -22.00
N ALA A 106 -11.01 -8.55 -21.96
CA ALA A 106 -11.01 -9.71 -22.83
C ALA A 106 -11.67 -10.92 -22.14
N GLU A 107 -12.98 -10.85 -21.86
CA GLU A 107 -13.74 -12.06 -21.52
C GLU A 107 -13.59 -13.07 -22.67
N GLU A 108 -13.20 -14.30 -22.31
CA GLU A 108 -12.93 -15.46 -23.18
C GLU A 108 -11.53 -15.52 -23.82
N ILE A 109 -10.63 -16.33 -23.22
CA ILE A 109 -10.02 -17.54 -23.81
C ILE A 109 -8.84 -18.04 -22.93
N GLU A 110 -8.81 -19.36 -22.72
CA GLU A 110 -7.74 -20.20 -22.17
C GLU A 110 -7.53 -20.32 -20.64
N ALA A 111 -8.19 -21.33 -20.08
CA ALA A 111 -8.06 -21.87 -18.71
C ALA A 111 -6.71 -22.59 -18.42
N SER A 112 -5.58 -22.12 -18.96
CA SER A 112 -4.27 -22.75 -18.73
C SER A 112 -3.20 -21.82 -18.14
N GLN A 113 -3.45 -20.52 -18.05
CA GLN A 113 -2.57 -19.58 -17.34
C GLN A 113 -3.16 -19.25 -15.97
N LEU A 114 -2.31 -19.27 -14.94
CA LEU A 114 -2.68 -18.83 -13.59
C LEU A 114 -3.12 -17.37 -13.67
N GLU A 115 -4.36 -17.08 -13.25
CA GLU A 115 -4.89 -15.73 -13.21
C GLU A 115 -3.92 -14.79 -12.46
N PRO A 116 -3.63 -13.60 -13.02
CA PRO A 116 -2.79 -12.62 -12.36
C PRO A 116 -3.44 -12.20 -11.03
N VAL A 117 -2.68 -12.31 -9.95
CA VAL A 117 -3.14 -11.94 -8.60
C VAL A 117 -2.98 -10.44 -8.44
N ASP A 118 -4.00 -9.71 -7.95
CA ASP A 118 -3.84 -8.30 -7.59
C ASP A 118 -3.01 -8.16 -6.29
N TRP A 119 -1.96 -7.35 -6.34
CA TRP A 119 -1.09 -7.07 -5.21
C TRP A 119 -0.55 -5.64 -5.26
N THR A 120 -0.23 -5.09 -4.10
CA THR A 120 0.44 -3.80 -3.96
C THR A 120 1.59 -3.91 -2.98
N ILE A 121 2.71 -3.29 -3.33
CA ILE A 121 3.83 -3.10 -2.42
C ILE A 121 3.79 -1.70 -1.81
N VAL A 122 3.89 -1.66 -0.48
CA VAL A 122 3.88 -0.45 0.35
C VAL A 122 5.26 -0.24 0.91
N TYR A 123 5.89 0.88 0.57
CA TYR A 123 7.18 1.26 1.15
C TYR A 123 6.98 1.80 2.56
N VAL A 124 7.61 1.18 3.55
CA VAL A 124 7.57 1.59 4.95
C VAL A 124 8.98 2.04 5.35
N PRO A 125 9.27 3.36 5.37
CA PRO A 125 10.56 3.84 5.81
C PRO A 125 10.74 3.59 7.31
N SER A 126 11.98 3.56 7.78
CA SER A 126 12.26 3.54 9.22
C SER A 126 11.53 4.72 9.89
N PRO A 127 10.71 4.47 10.93
CA PRO A 127 9.97 5.55 11.58
C PRO A 127 10.95 6.54 12.24
N PRO A 128 10.64 7.85 12.25
CA PRO A 128 11.51 8.88 12.82
C PRO A 128 11.78 8.68 14.33
N ALA A 129 10.82 8.07 15.04
CA ALA A 129 10.93 7.69 16.44
C ALA A 129 10.37 6.27 16.63
N ALA A 130 10.87 5.53 17.62
CA ALA A 130 10.37 4.20 17.97
C ALA A 130 9.02 4.24 18.74
N ILE A 131 8.16 5.21 18.43
CA ILE A 131 6.86 5.46 19.03
C ILE A 131 5.85 5.48 17.89
N ARG A 132 4.63 4.93 18.09
CA ARG A 132 3.55 4.91 17.08
C ARG A 132 3.96 4.21 15.76
N VAL A 133 4.71 3.12 15.86
CA VAL A 133 5.16 2.34 14.69
C VAL A 133 3.96 1.82 13.89
N LEU A 134 2.88 1.46 14.57
CA LEU A 134 1.66 0.96 13.93
C LEU A 134 0.95 2.07 13.16
N LEU A 135 0.84 3.27 13.75
CA LEU A 135 0.31 4.44 13.05
C LEU A 135 1.13 4.76 11.80
N HIS A 136 2.45 4.72 11.89
CA HIS A 136 3.34 4.93 10.74
C HIS A 136 3.06 3.90 9.62
N ILE A 137 2.96 2.62 9.96
CA ILE A 137 2.62 1.56 8.99
C ILE A 137 1.23 1.81 8.37
N TYR A 138 0.24 2.15 9.20
CA TYR A 138 -1.12 2.44 8.77
C TYR A 138 -1.16 3.61 7.79
N THR A 139 -0.50 4.71 8.10
CA THR A 139 -0.37 5.87 7.23
C THR A 139 0.28 5.50 5.90
N CYS A 140 1.38 4.74 5.90
CA CYS A 140 2.00 4.28 4.66
C CYS A 140 1.05 3.42 3.80
N ILE A 141 0.22 2.58 4.42
CA ILE A 141 -0.79 1.78 3.68
C ILE A 141 -1.82 2.71 3.02
N ILE A 142 -2.34 3.69 3.76
CA ILE A 142 -3.35 4.63 3.24
C ILE A 142 -2.77 5.50 2.14
N GLU A 143 -1.56 6.03 2.31
CA GLU A 143 -0.88 6.86 1.30
C GLU A 143 -0.59 6.08 0.01
N GLU A 144 -0.14 4.82 0.12
CA GLU A 144 0.18 4.00 -1.05
C GLU A 144 -1.07 3.48 -1.78
N CYS A 145 -2.07 3.03 -1.02
CA CYS A 145 -3.28 2.44 -1.62
C CYS A 145 -4.33 3.48 -2.01
N GLY A 146 -4.22 4.70 -1.49
CA GLY A 146 -5.24 5.74 -1.55
C GLY A 146 -6.33 5.57 -0.48
N PRO A 147 -6.99 6.66 -0.06
CA PRO A 147 -8.07 6.63 0.94
C PRO A 147 -9.27 5.79 0.48
N GLU A 148 -9.40 5.53 -0.82
CA GLU A 148 -10.46 4.69 -1.41
C GLU A 148 -10.44 3.25 -0.85
N ILE A 149 -9.31 2.79 -0.32
CA ILE A 149 -9.23 1.49 0.35
C ILE A 149 -10.23 1.37 1.51
N LEU A 150 -10.47 2.47 2.23
CA LEU A 150 -11.43 2.53 3.32
C LEU A 150 -12.86 2.37 2.80
N ASP A 151 -13.17 2.96 1.65
CA ASP A 151 -14.47 2.82 0.98
C ASP A 151 -14.69 1.40 0.45
N ILE A 152 -13.67 0.77 -0.13
CA ILE A 152 -13.72 -0.64 -0.60
C ILE A 152 -13.99 -1.58 0.58
N VAL A 153 -13.16 -1.50 1.63
CA VAL A 153 -13.24 -2.37 2.80
C VAL A 153 -14.56 -2.16 3.55
N SER A 154 -14.95 -0.90 3.78
CA SER A 154 -16.20 -0.59 4.46
C SER A 154 -17.42 -0.99 3.63
N LYS A 155 -17.45 -0.82 2.31
CA LYS A 155 -18.55 -1.32 1.46
C LYS A 155 -18.70 -2.83 1.59
N LYS A 156 -17.60 -3.58 1.48
CA LYS A 156 -17.61 -5.04 1.57
C LYS A 156 -18.14 -5.51 2.93
N LEU A 157 -17.59 -4.99 4.01
CA LEU A 157 -18.03 -5.35 5.37
C LEU A 157 -19.47 -4.91 5.64
N VAL A 158 -19.72 -3.61 5.53
CA VAL A 158 -20.99 -3.00 5.95
C VAL A 158 -22.13 -3.45 5.05
N ARG A 159 -21.96 -3.43 3.72
CA ARG A 159 -23.06 -3.73 2.80
C ARG A 159 -23.20 -5.22 2.51
N GLU A 160 -22.10 -5.96 2.40
CA GLU A 160 -22.16 -7.36 1.96
C GLU A 160 -22.23 -8.34 3.12
N LYS A 161 -21.55 -8.07 4.24
CA LYS A 161 -21.56 -8.97 5.41
C LYS A 161 -22.54 -8.55 6.51
N TRP A 162 -22.57 -7.28 6.89
CA TRP A 162 -23.29 -6.83 8.09
C TRP A 162 -24.72 -6.35 7.85
N GLY A 163 -25.22 -6.45 6.61
CA GLY A 163 -26.62 -6.15 6.30
C GLY A 163 -26.93 -4.66 6.06
N GLY A 164 -25.92 -3.84 5.76
CA GLY A 164 -26.07 -2.44 5.37
C GLY A 164 -26.63 -2.19 3.97
N LYS A 165 -27.04 -3.25 3.24
CA LYS A 165 -27.77 -3.11 1.97
C LYS A 165 -29.18 -2.58 2.23
N LYS A 166 -29.67 -1.70 1.36
CA LYS A 166 -31.08 -1.29 1.38
C LYS A 166 -31.94 -2.49 1.01
N GLY A 167 -32.88 -2.87 1.87
CA GLY A 167 -33.94 -3.81 1.53
C GLY A 167 -35.03 -3.09 0.71
N GLY A 168 -35.32 -3.57 -0.50
CA GLY A 168 -36.37 -2.97 -1.36
C GLY A 168 -36.24 -1.45 -1.59
N LEU A 169 -37.26 -0.83 -2.20
CA LEU A 169 -37.23 0.59 -2.55
C LEU A 169 -37.25 1.56 -1.34
N PHE A 170 -37.60 1.10 -0.13
CA PHE A 170 -37.87 2.00 1.01
C PHE A 170 -37.29 1.57 2.37
N GLN A 171 -36.63 0.42 2.51
CA GLN A 171 -36.05 0.02 3.80
C GLN A 171 -34.61 0.54 3.90
N LYS A 172 -34.42 1.58 4.73
CA LYS A 172 -33.08 2.01 5.12
C LYS A 172 -32.50 0.99 6.11
N PRO A 173 -31.22 0.60 5.97
CA PRO A 173 -30.56 -0.22 6.98
C PRO A 173 -30.53 0.53 8.31
N LYS A 174 -30.83 -0.16 9.40
CA LYS A 174 -30.73 0.42 10.74
C LYS A 174 -29.27 0.34 11.18
N ILE A 175 -28.65 1.51 11.37
CA ILE A 175 -27.22 1.62 11.70
C ILE A 175 -26.87 0.78 12.93
N ASP A 176 -27.68 0.84 13.99
CA ASP A 176 -27.42 0.09 15.22
C ASP A 176 -27.39 -1.43 14.99
N GLU A 177 -28.29 -1.96 14.15
CA GLU A 177 -28.31 -3.40 13.84
C GLU A 177 -27.04 -3.82 13.08
N VAL A 178 -26.58 -2.98 12.16
CA VAL A 178 -25.36 -3.22 11.38
C VAL A 178 -24.11 -3.13 12.27
N ILE A 179 -24.05 -2.16 13.19
CA ILE A 179 -22.98 -2.06 14.19
C ILE A 179 -22.94 -3.31 15.07
N GLN A 180 -24.09 -3.78 15.56
CA GLN A 180 -24.15 -4.99 16.37
C GLN A 180 -23.66 -6.23 15.62
N MET A 181 -23.95 -6.34 14.32
CA MET A 181 -23.42 -7.42 13.48
C MET A 181 -21.90 -7.32 13.31
N GLY A 182 -21.38 -6.11 13.07
CA GLY A 182 -19.94 -5.88 12.97
C GLY A 182 -19.19 -6.17 14.27
N ILE A 183 -19.72 -5.76 15.43
CA ILE A 183 -19.13 -6.01 16.75
C ILE A 183 -19.11 -7.51 17.09
N ARG A 184 -20.07 -8.30 16.60
CA ARG A 184 -20.05 -9.77 16.77
C ARG A 184 -18.89 -10.43 16.03
N GLU A 185 -18.56 -9.94 14.83
CA GLU A 185 -17.42 -10.42 14.04
C GLU A 185 -16.09 -9.87 14.60
N PHE A 186 -16.10 -8.59 15.01
CA PHE A 186 -14.94 -7.87 15.50
C PHE A 186 -15.23 -7.25 16.90
N PRO A 187 -15.11 -8.03 17.99
CA PRO A 187 -15.38 -7.56 19.34
C PRO A 187 -14.18 -6.86 20.00
N GLY A 188 -14.42 -6.16 21.10
CA GLY A 188 -13.37 -5.53 21.90
C GLY A 188 -12.82 -4.26 21.25
N VAL A 189 -11.49 -4.16 21.11
CA VAL A 189 -10.79 -2.98 20.56
C VAL A 189 -11.31 -2.58 19.17
N PHE A 190 -11.80 -3.55 18.38
CA PHE A 190 -12.35 -3.29 17.05
C PHE A 190 -13.71 -2.57 17.06
N ALA A 191 -14.39 -2.47 18.20
CA ALA A 191 -15.75 -1.92 18.25
C ALA A 191 -15.80 -0.49 17.72
N ASP A 192 -14.79 0.32 18.03
CA ASP A 192 -14.71 1.71 17.58
C ASP A 192 -14.36 1.81 16.09
N CYS A 193 -13.48 0.91 15.59
CA CYS A 193 -13.25 0.74 14.15
C CYS A 193 -14.55 0.39 13.39
N VAL A 194 -15.35 -0.55 13.92
CA VAL A 194 -16.63 -0.95 13.33
C VAL A 194 -17.60 0.23 13.27
N LYS A 195 -17.76 0.97 14.37
CA LYS A 195 -18.63 2.17 14.41
C LYS A 195 -18.18 3.21 13.37
N ALA A 196 -16.88 3.47 13.27
CA ALA A 196 -16.34 4.38 12.27
C ALA A 196 -16.68 3.93 10.85
N LEU A 197 -16.41 2.66 10.49
CA LEU A 197 -16.67 2.12 9.16
C LEU A 197 -18.16 2.09 8.79
N VAL A 198 -19.03 1.73 9.74
CA VAL A 198 -20.49 1.75 9.52
C VAL A 198 -20.99 3.18 9.34
N THR A 199 -20.55 4.10 10.20
CA THR A 199 -20.92 5.53 10.10
C THR A 199 -20.45 6.11 8.78
N TYR A 200 -19.20 5.85 8.39
CA TYR A 200 -18.63 6.25 7.10
C TYR A 200 -19.48 5.80 5.90
N GLN A 201 -20.05 4.58 5.94
CA GLN A 201 -20.85 4.04 4.83
C GLN A 201 -22.33 4.40 4.85
N LEU A 202 -22.96 4.49 6.03
CA LEU A 202 -24.41 4.57 6.15
C LEU A 202 -24.92 5.95 6.57
N ASP A 203 -24.14 6.70 7.36
CA ASP A 203 -24.55 8.03 7.86
C ASP A 203 -23.93 9.14 7.01
N LYS A 204 -24.74 9.72 6.11
CA LYS A 204 -24.30 10.82 5.25
C LYS A 204 -23.95 12.10 6.02
N ASN A 205 -24.55 12.32 7.18
CA ASN A 205 -24.34 13.54 7.96
C ASN A 205 -23.02 13.45 8.73
N LYS A 206 -22.67 12.24 9.20
CA LYS A 206 -21.45 11.97 9.97
C LYS A 206 -20.31 11.36 9.17
N ARG A 207 -20.49 11.12 7.87
CA ARG A 207 -19.47 10.51 7.00
C ARG A 207 -18.14 11.24 7.04
N GLY A 208 -18.15 12.57 6.91
CA GLY A 208 -16.92 13.37 6.94
C GLY A 208 -16.20 13.28 8.28
N LEU A 209 -16.95 13.20 9.38
CA LEU A 209 -16.37 13.05 10.71
C LEU A 209 -15.73 11.66 10.90
N ALA A 210 -16.42 10.60 10.46
CA ALA A 210 -15.89 9.25 10.47
C ALA A 210 -14.65 9.09 9.56
N GLU A 211 -14.63 9.78 8.41
CA GLU A 211 -13.48 9.81 7.50
C GLU A 211 -12.26 10.44 8.15
N ARG A 212 -12.43 11.60 8.81
CA ARG A 212 -11.36 12.27 9.57
C ARG A 212 -10.77 11.36 10.64
N TRP A 213 -11.63 10.66 11.41
CA TRP A 213 -11.17 9.67 12.38
C TRP A 213 -10.39 8.53 11.71
N LEU A 214 -10.92 7.93 10.64
CA LEU A 214 -10.26 6.83 9.91
C LEU A 214 -8.92 7.26 9.30
N LEU A 215 -8.74 8.53 8.94
CA LEU A 215 -7.49 9.09 8.43
C LEU A 215 -6.51 9.50 9.54
N GLY A 216 -6.86 9.28 10.81
CA GLY A 216 -6.00 9.55 11.96
C GLY A 216 -5.98 11.01 12.39
N GLU A 217 -6.99 11.80 12.04
CA GLU A 217 -7.13 13.16 12.58
C GLU A 217 -7.51 13.12 14.07
N ASP A 218 -6.92 14.03 14.85
CA ASP A 218 -7.23 14.22 16.26
C ASP A 218 -8.58 14.94 16.41
N LEU A 219 -9.61 14.17 16.77
CA LEU A 219 -10.97 14.66 16.97
C LEU A 219 -11.18 15.12 18.40
N GLN A 220 -12.02 16.14 18.59
CA GLN A 220 -12.41 16.60 19.93
C GLN A 220 -13.33 15.59 20.63
N ASP A 221 -13.43 15.67 21.96
CA ASP A 221 -14.25 14.74 22.76
C ASP A 221 -15.74 14.77 22.35
N GLU A 222 -16.26 15.94 21.95
CA GLU A 222 -17.63 16.06 21.43
C GLU A 222 -17.80 15.33 20.10
N GLU A 223 -16.81 15.43 19.21
CA GLU A 223 -16.79 14.77 17.91
C GLU A 223 -16.71 13.24 18.06
N LEU A 224 -15.87 12.74 18.97
CA LEU A 224 -15.79 11.32 19.30
C LEU A 224 -17.12 10.80 19.88
N SER A 225 -17.72 11.59 20.77
CA SER A 225 -19.04 11.29 21.35
C SER A 225 -20.14 11.23 20.28
N GLU A 226 -20.09 12.08 19.26
CA GLU A 226 -21.02 12.03 18.14
C GLU A 226 -20.88 10.75 17.31
N LEU A 227 -19.68 10.21 17.16
CA LEU A 227 -19.43 8.91 16.51
C LEU A 227 -19.72 7.71 17.44
N GLY A 228 -19.90 7.96 18.73
CA GLY A 228 -20.01 6.91 19.76
C GLY A 228 -18.71 6.12 19.95
N ILE A 229 -17.57 6.73 19.63
CA ILE A 229 -16.22 6.16 19.71
C ILE A 229 -15.53 6.74 20.96
N ASN A 230 -14.68 5.95 21.61
CA ASN A 230 -13.97 6.36 22.83
C ASN A 230 -12.44 6.35 22.67
N SER A 231 -11.93 5.94 21.51
CA SER A 231 -10.50 5.83 21.23
C SER A 231 -10.08 6.65 20.02
N VAL A 232 -8.78 6.94 19.92
CA VAL A 232 -8.19 7.54 18.72
C VAL A 232 -7.45 6.49 17.88
N VAL A 233 -7.35 6.69 16.57
CA VAL A 233 -6.63 5.76 15.67
C VAL A 233 -5.13 5.69 15.99
N GLU A 234 -4.57 6.70 16.66
CA GLU A 234 -3.17 6.71 17.07
C GLU A 234 -2.82 5.68 18.16
N GLU A 235 -3.82 5.14 18.86
CA GLU A 235 -3.62 4.08 19.85
C GLU A 235 -3.20 2.79 19.14
N ASP A 236 -2.10 2.17 19.61
CA ASP A 236 -1.45 1.04 18.93
C ASP A 236 -2.41 -0.14 18.66
N ASP A 237 -3.30 -0.45 19.60
CA ASP A 237 -4.27 -1.54 19.49
C ASP A 237 -5.40 -1.23 18.49
N VAL A 238 -5.91 0.01 18.49
CA VAL A 238 -6.90 0.51 17.51
C VAL A 238 -6.29 0.53 16.11
N CYS A 239 -5.04 0.99 15.99
CA CYS A 239 -4.32 1.02 14.73
C CYS A 239 -4.08 -0.39 14.18
N LEU A 240 -3.63 -1.32 15.03
CA LEU A 240 -3.48 -2.72 14.65
C LEU A 240 -4.82 -3.34 14.23
N ALA A 241 -5.90 -2.99 14.93
CA ALA A 241 -7.25 -3.43 14.59
C ALA A 241 -7.65 -2.95 13.18
N MET A 242 -7.38 -1.69 12.84
CA MET A 242 -7.61 -1.15 11.49
C MET A 242 -6.75 -1.84 10.42
N ILE A 243 -5.46 -2.02 10.65
CA ILE A 243 -4.56 -2.75 9.73
C ILE A 243 -5.09 -4.17 9.48
N LYS A 244 -5.54 -4.86 10.54
CA LYS A 244 -6.12 -6.19 10.44
C LYS A 244 -7.41 -6.19 9.63
N ILE A 245 -8.35 -5.29 9.94
CA ILE A 245 -9.61 -5.15 9.18
C ILE A 245 -9.33 -4.94 7.69
N ILE A 246 -8.40 -4.04 7.35
CA ILE A 246 -8.04 -3.76 5.97
C ILE A 246 -7.43 -4.98 5.30
N THR A 247 -6.38 -5.57 5.89
CA THR A 247 -5.64 -6.67 5.27
C THR A 247 -6.46 -7.96 5.11
N GLU A 248 -7.41 -8.23 6.03
CA GLU A 248 -8.27 -9.41 5.96
C GLU A 248 -9.44 -9.26 4.99
N ASN A 249 -9.85 -8.02 4.66
CA ASN A 249 -11.03 -7.76 3.86
C ASN A 249 -10.73 -7.13 2.50
N LEU A 250 -9.49 -6.70 2.25
CA LEU A 250 -9.05 -6.28 0.92
C LEU A 250 -8.83 -7.50 0.01
N ASP A 251 -9.36 -7.47 -1.21
CA ASP A 251 -9.15 -8.56 -2.19
C ASP A 251 -7.76 -8.53 -2.85
N ARG A 252 -7.01 -7.47 -2.59
CA ARG A 252 -5.63 -7.25 -3.03
C ARG A 252 -4.65 -7.69 -1.95
N VAL A 253 -3.57 -8.35 -2.36
CA VAL A 253 -2.46 -8.71 -1.45
C VAL A 253 -1.61 -7.48 -1.15
N LEU A 254 -1.45 -7.12 0.12
CA LEU A 254 -0.53 -6.06 0.54
C LEU A 254 0.83 -6.64 0.95
N ILE A 255 1.90 -6.09 0.40
CA ILE A 255 3.29 -6.39 0.76
C ILE A 255 3.87 -5.16 1.46
N LEU A 256 4.13 -5.27 2.76
CA LEU A 256 4.81 -4.21 3.51
C LEU A 256 6.33 -4.33 3.35
N TYR A 257 6.93 -3.41 2.59
CA TYR A 257 8.36 -3.33 2.32
C TYR A 257 9.03 -2.42 3.35
N PHE A 258 9.63 -3.00 4.39
CA PHE A 258 10.37 -2.23 5.40
C PHE A 258 11.80 -1.93 4.93
N ASP A 259 12.17 -0.66 4.81
CA ASP A 259 13.55 -0.26 4.48
C ASP A 259 14.33 0.16 5.75
N LYS A 260 15.47 -0.51 5.99
CA LYS A 260 16.42 -0.24 7.09
C LYS A 260 17.86 -0.35 6.64
#